data_AF-A0A9D2FHR2-F1
#
_entry.id   AF-A0A9D2FHR2-F1
#
_cell.length_a   1.000
_cell.length_b   1.000
_cell.length_c   1.000
_cell.angle_alpha   90.00
_cell.angle_beta   90.00
_cell.angle_gamma   90.00
#
_symmetry.space_group_name_H-M   'P 1'
#
loop_
_entity.id
_entity.type
_entity.pdbx_description
1 polymer ?
#
loop_
_entity_poly.entity_id
_entity_poly.type
_entity_poly.pdbx_seq_one_letter_code
_entity_poly.pdbx_strand_id
1 'polypeptide(L)'
;MKGNAGEPMGQPPYGYIKDPDNPKRWIVDDEAAQVVRRIYSMTLEGYGTEQIAAQLEKDEILTPRAYWLKKGIKRPGKGKQQPATKWNSSTVTKILSLQEYCGDILNFKTYSKSYKNKKRLENDRENWVIFKDVHEPIIERSIFEQVQQKRGKIRKRRTNEGEHNMFSGLLVCADCGSNLHFHFNQGNPEIKYFNCSNYKGNRGSCTSTHYVRVDFLEQVVLGEIRRLTKFASLYEDEFLKAVIGHSQQAAETDRKLKEKELKALLARDEELDGLFERIYEDNVSGKLSDDRFAKMSRRYEDEQKELAEKIKKLRSEIEKQSSQAMTTDMFISLVRKYTRARKLTPRMLNELVEKIEVYNAEKIDGVWEQRLRIHYNCVGEITIPKMLPLPIPDVTVNTRKGVFVNYTPAEIAG
;
A
#
# COMPACT_ATOMS: atom_id res chain seq x y z
N MET A 1 6.27 -24.34 -21.97
CA MET A 1 5.27 -24.48 -20.89
C MET A 1 4.23 -23.35 -21.01
N LYS A 2 2.92 -23.65 -21.06
CA LYS A 2 1.85 -22.64 -21.28
C LYS A 2 1.86 -21.47 -20.29
N GLY A 3 2.34 -21.70 -19.07
CA GLY A 3 2.42 -20.68 -18.01
C GLY A 3 3.44 -19.55 -18.24
N ASN A 4 4.39 -19.72 -19.17
CA ASN A 4 5.40 -18.70 -19.49
C ASN A 4 4.96 -17.74 -20.61
N ALA A 5 3.78 -17.96 -21.21
CA ALA A 5 3.28 -17.16 -22.34
C ALA A 5 2.21 -16.12 -21.94
N GLY A 6 2.07 -15.81 -20.65
CA GLY A 6 1.03 -14.90 -20.16
C GLY A 6 -0.37 -15.48 -20.15
N GLU A 7 -0.56 -16.75 -20.54
CA GLU A 7 -1.86 -17.39 -20.49
C GLU A 7 -2.25 -17.72 -19.02
N PRO A 8 -3.46 -17.37 -18.57
CA PRO A 8 -3.92 -17.71 -17.24
C PRO A 8 -4.10 -19.23 -17.09
N MET A 9 -3.43 -19.81 -16.09
CA MET A 9 -3.48 -21.26 -15.83
C MET A 9 -4.70 -21.73 -15.02
N GLY A 10 -5.58 -20.81 -14.61
CA GLY A 10 -6.66 -21.10 -13.67
C GLY A 10 -7.98 -20.38 -13.97
N GLN A 11 -8.93 -20.53 -13.05
CA GLN A 11 -10.18 -19.76 -13.09
C GLN A 11 -9.90 -18.30 -12.69
N PRO A 12 -10.56 -17.31 -13.32
CA PRO A 12 -10.39 -15.89 -13.01
C PRO A 12 -10.75 -15.55 -11.56
N PRO A 13 -10.24 -14.46 -10.97
CA PRO A 13 -10.76 -13.97 -9.69
C PRO A 13 -12.19 -13.43 -9.81
N TYR A 14 -12.80 -13.08 -8.67
CA TYR A 14 -14.18 -12.55 -8.64
C TYR A 14 -14.23 -11.16 -9.28
N GLY A 15 -15.16 -10.91 -10.20
CA GLY A 15 -15.15 -9.69 -11.03
C GLY A 15 -14.68 -9.92 -12.46
N TYR A 16 -14.13 -11.09 -12.77
CA TYR A 16 -13.81 -11.50 -14.14
C TYR A 16 -14.45 -12.84 -14.49
N ILE A 17 -14.69 -13.05 -15.78
CA ILE A 17 -15.06 -14.33 -16.38
C ILE A 17 -14.07 -14.68 -17.49
N LYS A 18 -14.07 -15.95 -17.89
CA LYS A 18 -13.37 -16.36 -19.12
C LYS A 18 -14.11 -15.79 -20.31
N ASP A 19 -13.36 -15.27 -21.26
CA ASP A 19 -13.90 -14.85 -22.54
C ASP A 19 -14.55 -16.08 -23.23
N PRO A 20 -15.85 -16.00 -23.62
CA PRO A 20 -16.55 -17.07 -24.31
C PRO A 20 -15.90 -17.47 -25.64
N ASP A 21 -15.30 -16.51 -26.35
CA ASP A 21 -14.69 -16.70 -27.66
C ASP A 21 -13.23 -17.14 -27.54
N ASN A 22 -12.57 -16.77 -26.44
CA ASN A 22 -11.21 -17.19 -26.13
C ASN A 22 -11.02 -17.54 -24.65
N PRO A 23 -11.18 -18.82 -24.24
CA PRO A 23 -11.07 -19.24 -22.84
C PRO A 23 -9.71 -19.00 -22.17
N LYS A 24 -8.69 -18.57 -22.93
CA LYS A 24 -7.37 -18.14 -22.45
C LYS A 24 -7.31 -16.65 -22.08
N ARG A 25 -8.38 -15.90 -22.26
CA ARG A 25 -8.49 -14.49 -21.88
C ARG A 25 -9.55 -14.31 -20.80
N TRP A 26 -9.36 -13.28 -19.99
CA TRP A 26 -10.33 -12.86 -18.99
C TRP A 26 -10.94 -11.53 -19.41
N ILE A 27 -12.24 -11.41 -19.25
CA ILE A 27 -13.01 -10.18 -19.49
C ILE A 27 -13.72 -9.78 -18.20
N VAL A 28 -14.01 -8.49 -18.07
CA VAL A 28 -14.70 -7.92 -16.91
C VAL A 28 -16.13 -8.46 -16.83
N ASP A 29 -16.50 -8.91 -15.64
CA ASP A 29 -17.89 -9.24 -15.29
C ASP A 29 -18.47 -8.07 -14.52
N ASP A 30 -19.19 -7.18 -15.19
CA ASP A 30 -19.56 -5.86 -14.64
C ASP A 30 -20.27 -5.94 -13.29
N GLU A 31 -21.20 -6.88 -13.11
CA GLU A 31 -21.93 -7.07 -11.85
C GLU A 31 -20.99 -7.38 -10.68
N ALA A 32 -20.09 -8.35 -10.87
CA ALA A 32 -19.11 -8.72 -9.85
C ALA A 32 -17.99 -7.67 -9.70
N ALA A 33 -17.59 -7.02 -10.79
CA ALA A 33 -16.58 -5.98 -10.81
C ALA A 33 -17.03 -4.73 -10.06
N GLN A 34 -18.31 -4.36 -10.12
CA GLN A 34 -18.88 -3.28 -9.30
C GLN A 34 -18.70 -3.56 -7.80
N VAL A 35 -18.90 -4.80 -7.35
CA VAL A 35 -18.68 -5.19 -5.95
C VAL A 35 -17.20 -5.06 -5.58
N VAL A 36 -16.28 -5.46 -6.46
CA VAL A 36 -14.84 -5.27 -6.25
C VAL A 36 -14.50 -3.77 -6.14
N ARG A 37 -14.94 -2.93 -7.08
CA ARG A 37 -14.75 -1.46 -7.03
C ARG A 37 -15.31 -0.86 -5.74
N ARG A 38 -16.49 -1.30 -5.31
CA ARG A 38 -17.12 -0.89 -4.05
C ARG A 38 -16.26 -1.25 -2.84
N ILE A 39 -15.74 -2.47 -2.77
CA ILE A 39 -14.83 -2.91 -1.69
C ILE A 39 -13.60 -2.02 -1.60
N TYR A 40 -12.98 -1.68 -2.73
CA TYR A 40 -11.83 -0.76 -2.76
C TYR A 40 -12.23 0.66 -2.33
N SER A 41 -13.37 1.19 -2.79
CA SER A 41 -13.86 2.52 -2.39
C SER A 41 -14.10 2.60 -0.89
N MET A 42 -14.83 1.64 -0.32
CA MET A 42 -15.11 1.60 1.12
C MET A 42 -13.82 1.50 1.95
N THR A 43 -12.82 0.74 1.46
CA THR A 43 -11.52 0.67 2.12
C THR A 43 -10.83 2.04 2.13
N LEU A 44 -10.86 2.77 1.02
CA LEU A 44 -10.31 4.13 0.94
C LEU A 44 -11.10 5.13 1.79
N GLU A 45 -12.41 4.93 1.95
CA GLU A 45 -13.27 5.69 2.87
C GLU A 45 -12.99 5.34 4.35
N GLY A 46 -12.17 4.32 4.62
CA GLY A 46 -11.69 3.98 5.96
C GLY A 46 -12.49 2.90 6.67
N TYR A 47 -13.39 2.20 5.97
CA TYR A 47 -14.11 1.04 6.49
C TYR A 47 -13.15 -0.14 6.69
N GLY A 48 -13.23 -0.78 7.85
CA GLY A 48 -12.51 -2.03 8.12
C GLY A 48 -13.12 -3.22 7.37
N THR A 49 -12.34 -4.28 7.15
CA THR A 49 -12.78 -5.46 6.37
C THR A 49 -14.01 -6.16 6.96
N GLU A 50 -14.20 -6.11 8.28
CA GLU A 50 -15.43 -6.59 8.92
C GLU A 50 -16.64 -5.69 8.68
N GLN A 51 -16.47 -4.37 8.69
CA GLN A 51 -17.54 -3.42 8.38
C GLN A 51 -17.98 -3.55 6.93
N ILE A 52 -17.01 -3.70 6.01
CA ILE A 52 -17.29 -3.95 4.59
C ILE A 52 -18.07 -5.26 4.44
N ALA A 53 -17.64 -6.34 5.11
CA ALA A 53 -18.35 -7.62 5.06
C ALA A 53 -19.79 -7.51 5.59
N ALA A 54 -19.99 -6.86 6.75
CA ALA A 54 -21.31 -6.66 7.33
C ALA A 54 -22.22 -5.80 6.42
N GLN A 55 -21.67 -4.77 5.79
CA GLN A 55 -22.42 -3.92 4.85
C GLN A 55 -22.84 -4.70 3.59
N LEU A 56 -21.94 -5.49 3.00
CA LEU A 56 -22.26 -6.31 1.84
C LEU A 56 -23.31 -7.39 2.17
N GLU A 57 -23.26 -7.96 3.38
CA GLU A 57 -24.28 -8.89 3.87
C GLU A 57 -25.64 -8.20 4.05
N LYS A 58 -25.65 -6.99 4.64
CA LYS A 58 -26.87 -6.18 4.82
C LYS A 58 -27.51 -5.79 3.49
N ASP A 59 -26.71 -5.52 2.46
CA ASP A 59 -27.17 -5.17 1.12
C ASP A 59 -27.49 -6.41 0.26
N GLU A 60 -27.54 -7.60 0.88
CA GLU A 60 -27.87 -8.88 0.25
C GLU A 60 -26.98 -9.26 -0.95
N ILE A 61 -25.73 -8.78 -0.97
CA ILE A 61 -24.79 -9.08 -2.04
C ILE A 61 -24.30 -10.53 -1.92
N LEU A 62 -24.41 -11.28 -3.01
CA LEU A 62 -23.92 -12.66 -3.06
C LEU A 62 -22.41 -12.72 -2.82
N THR A 63 -21.98 -13.65 -1.97
CA THR A 63 -20.56 -13.98 -1.83
C THR A 63 -20.01 -14.52 -3.15
N PRO A 64 -18.70 -14.40 -3.44
CA PRO A 64 -18.13 -14.86 -4.70
C PRO A 64 -18.48 -16.32 -5.04
N ARG A 65 -18.47 -17.21 -4.04
CA ARG A 65 -18.84 -18.62 -4.22
C ARG A 65 -20.31 -18.78 -4.62
N ALA A 66 -21.21 -18.12 -3.90
CA ALA A 66 -22.65 -18.19 -4.20
C ALA A 66 -22.96 -17.57 -5.57
N TYR A 67 -22.28 -16.48 -5.91
CA TYR A 67 -22.36 -15.82 -7.21
C TYR A 67 -21.98 -16.77 -8.35
N TRP A 68 -20.81 -17.41 -8.28
CA TRP A 68 -20.39 -18.37 -9.30
C TRP A 68 -21.31 -19.59 -9.38
N LEU A 69 -21.83 -20.08 -8.24
CA LEU A 69 -22.79 -21.18 -8.24
C LEU A 69 -24.09 -20.80 -8.96
N LYS A 70 -24.60 -19.58 -8.74
CA LYS A 70 -25.77 -19.04 -9.43
C LYS A 70 -25.55 -18.93 -10.94
N LYS A 71 -24.33 -18.59 -11.38
CA LYS A 71 -23.91 -18.60 -12.79
C LYS A 71 -23.57 -20.01 -13.34
N GLY A 72 -23.76 -21.08 -12.57
CA GLY A 72 -23.45 -22.45 -13.00
C GLY A 72 -21.95 -22.80 -13.03
N ILE A 73 -21.08 -21.93 -12.51
CA ILE A 73 -19.63 -22.10 -12.50
C ILE A 73 -19.20 -22.81 -11.21
N LYS A 74 -18.85 -24.10 -11.33
CA LYS A 74 -18.36 -24.90 -10.19
C LYS A 74 -16.90 -24.55 -9.86
N ARG A 75 -16.64 -24.13 -8.62
CA ARG A 75 -15.28 -23.89 -8.10
C ARG A 75 -14.87 -24.90 -7.03
N PRO A 76 -13.60 -25.34 -7.01
CA PRO A 76 -13.10 -26.30 -6.02
C PRO A 76 -13.14 -25.70 -4.61
N GLY A 77 -13.42 -26.56 -3.62
CA GLY A 77 -13.46 -26.23 -2.19
C GLY A 77 -14.75 -26.68 -1.50
N LYS A 78 -14.63 -27.13 -0.24
CA LYS A 78 -15.78 -27.45 0.62
C LYS A 78 -16.36 -26.14 1.15
N GLY A 79 -17.61 -25.83 0.79
CA GLY A 79 -18.31 -24.69 1.38
C GLY A 79 -18.82 -25.08 2.77
N LYS A 80 -18.76 -24.16 3.73
CA LYS A 80 -19.58 -24.28 4.95
C LYS A 80 -21.04 -24.01 4.55
N GLN A 81 -22.00 -24.68 5.18
CA GLN A 81 -23.40 -24.29 5.06
C GLN A 81 -23.56 -22.92 5.72
N GLN A 82 -23.59 -21.87 4.91
CA GLN A 82 -23.80 -20.48 5.33
C GLN A 82 -24.74 -19.81 4.32
N PRO A 83 -25.46 -18.75 4.74
CA PRO A 83 -26.25 -17.95 3.82
C PRO A 83 -25.42 -17.48 2.62
N ALA A 84 -26.04 -17.41 1.44
CA ALA A 84 -25.39 -17.04 0.19
C ALA A 84 -24.73 -15.64 0.23
N THR A 85 -25.23 -14.78 1.12
CA THR A 85 -24.81 -13.39 1.36
C THR A 85 -23.90 -13.24 2.59
N LYS A 86 -23.50 -14.33 3.26
CA LYS A 86 -22.64 -14.25 4.45
C LYS A 86 -21.20 -13.91 4.11
N TRP A 87 -20.90 -12.61 4.03
CA TRP A 87 -19.54 -12.13 3.78
C TRP A 87 -18.65 -12.29 5.02
N ASN A 88 -17.41 -12.74 4.79
CA ASN A 88 -16.39 -12.85 5.82
C ASN A 88 -15.26 -11.84 5.54
N SER A 89 -14.68 -11.26 6.60
CA SER A 89 -13.57 -10.31 6.49
C SER A 89 -12.34 -10.88 5.76
N SER A 90 -12.12 -12.19 5.83
CA SER A 90 -11.08 -12.90 5.07
C SER A 90 -11.31 -12.87 3.55
N THR A 91 -12.57 -12.87 3.11
CA THR A 91 -12.92 -12.77 1.67
C THR A 91 -12.60 -11.36 1.16
N VAL A 92 -12.96 -10.34 1.93
CA VAL A 92 -12.62 -8.94 1.63
C VAL A 92 -11.09 -8.76 1.59
N THR A 93 -10.39 -9.28 2.60
CA THR A 93 -8.92 -9.27 2.67
C THR A 93 -8.28 -9.90 1.43
N LYS A 94 -8.83 -11.03 0.95
CA LYS A 94 -8.35 -11.71 -0.25
C LYS A 94 -8.60 -10.89 -1.51
N ILE A 95 -9.77 -10.27 -1.67
CA ILE A 95 -10.05 -9.40 -2.82
C ILE A 95 -9.08 -8.22 -2.85
N LEU A 96 -8.85 -7.60 -1.69
CA LEU A 96 -7.90 -6.48 -1.57
C LEU A 96 -6.43 -6.90 -1.79
N SER A 97 -6.08 -8.19 -1.85
CA SER A 97 -4.69 -8.65 -2.02
C SER A 97 -4.33 -9.08 -3.43
N LEU A 98 -5.30 -9.23 -4.33
CA LEU A 98 -5.07 -9.80 -5.66
C LEU A 98 -4.64 -8.70 -6.63
N GLN A 99 -3.38 -8.78 -7.06
CA GLN A 99 -2.80 -7.88 -8.07
C GLN A 99 -3.47 -8.04 -9.44
N GLU A 100 -4.09 -9.19 -9.70
CA GLU A 100 -4.87 -9.43 -10.93
C GLU A 100 -5.98 -8.39 -11.17
N TYR A 101 -6.46 -7.68 -10.15
CA TYR A 101 -7.41 -6.58 -10.38
C TYR A 101 -6.82 -5.38 -11.15
N CYS A 102 -5.49 -5.31 -11.26
CA CYS A 102 -4.75 -4.28 -12.00
C CYS A 102 -4.47 -4.65 -13.46
N GLY A 103 -5.04 -5.75 -13.97
CA GLY A 103 -4.78 -6.22 -15.34
C GLY A 103 -3.65 -7.25 -15.47
N ASP A 104 -3.10 -7.72 -14.35
CA ASP A 104 -1.93 -8.60 -14.35
C ASP A 104 -2.31 -10.08 -14.28
N ILE A 105 -1.50 -10.93 -14.90
CA ILE A 105 -1.58 -12.39 -14.73
C ILE A 105 -0.37 -12.87 -13.94
N LEU A 106 -0.63 -13.52 -12.81
CA LEU A 106 0.40 -14.04 -11.91
C LEU A 106 0.34 -15.57 -11.92
N ASN A 107 1.34 -16.17 -12.56
CA ASN A 107 1.49 -17.61 -12.73
C ASN A 107 2.48 -18.19 -11.71
N PHE A 108 2.39 -19.51 -11.47
CA PHE A 108 3.28 -20.25 -10.56
C PHE A 108 3.26 -19.83 -9.07
N LYS A 109 2.15 -19.21 -8.61
CA LYS A 109 1.92 -18.89 -7.18
C LYS A 109 2.01 -20.08 -6.23
N THR A 110 1.80 -21.28 -6.77
CA THR A 110 1.89 -22.54 -6.04
C THR A 110 2.59 -23.58 -6.90
N TYR A 111 3.21 -24.57 -6.26
CA TYR A 111 3.86 -25.69 -6.93
C TYR A 111 3.50 -27.02 -6.25
N SER A 112 3.85 -28.14 -6.88
CA SER A 112 3.86 -29.43 -6.19
C SER A 112 5.30 -29.91 -6.07
N LYS A 113 5.66 -30.43 -4.89
CA LYS A 113 7.01 -30.97 -4.63
C LYS A 113 7.30 -32.23 -5.46
N SER A 114 6.28 -33.01 -5.79
CA SER A 114 6.41 -34.19 -6.64
C SER A 114 5.04 -34.61 -7.17
N TYR A 115 5.01 -35.38 -8.26
CA TYR A 115 3.75 -35.88 -8.84
C TYR A 115 2.92 -36.72 -7.85
N LYS A 116 3.57 -37.37 -6.86
CA LYS A 116 2.91 -38.15 -5.81
C LYS A 116 2.26 -37.26 -4.74
N ASN A 117 2.76 -36.04 -4.57
CA ASN A 117 2.19 -35.10 -3.62
C ASN A 117 1.06 -34.30 -4.28
N LYS A 118 -0.19 -34.59 -3.91
CA LYS A 118 -1.37 -33.88 -4.40
C LYS A 118 -1.57 -32.51 -3.72
N LYS A 119 -0.80 -32.19 -2.68
CA LYS A 119 -0.86 -30.90 -1.99
C LYS A 119 -0.13 -29.83 -2.81
N ARG A 120 -0.81 -28.71 -3.04
CA ARG A 120 -0.20 -27.49 -3.59
C ARG A 120 0.46 -26.72 -2.47
N LEU A 121 1.75 -26.43 -2.61
CA LEU A 121 2.53 -25.59 -1.70
C LEU A 121 2.58 -24.18 -2.26
N GLU A 122 2.55 -23.17 -1.39
CA GLU A 122 2.82 -21.79 -1.79
C GLU A 122 4.25 -21.67 -2.31
N ASN A 123 4.40 -20.93 -3.39
CA ASN A 123 5.69 -20.67 -3.99
C ASN A 123 6.20 -19.30 -3.53
N ASP A 124 7.51 -19.17 -3.37
CA ASP A 124 8.13 -17.88 -3.08
C ASP A 124 7.81 -16.88 -4.18
N ARG A 125 7.64 -15.61 -3.80
CA ARG A 125 7.17 -14.54 -4.70
C ARG A 125 8.07 -14.35 -5.91
N GLU A 126 9.35 -14.65 -5.78
CA GLU A 126 10.38 -14.58 -6.83
C GLU A 126 10.17 -15.59 -7.96
N ASN A 127 9.57 -16.73 -7.64
CA ASN A 127 9.25 -17.78 -8.60
C ASN A 127 7.90 -17.54 -9.28
N TRP A 128 7.21 -16.44 -8.95
CA TRP A 128 5.99 -16.06 -9.63
C TRP A 128 6.36 -15.42 -10.96
N VAL A 129 5.67 -15.85 -12.02
CA VAL A 129 5.83 -15.22 -13.32
C VAL A 129 4.69 -14.22 -13.47
N ILE A 130 5.04 -12.94 -13.48
CA ILE A 130 4.09 -11.82 -13.54
C ILE A 130 4.08 -11.26 -14.95
N PHE A 131 2.92 -11.29 -15.59
CA PHE A 131 2.67 -10.65 -16.87
C PHE A 131 1.80 -9.42 -16.60
N LYS A 132 2.33 -8.23 -16.87
CA LYS A 132 1.63 -6.98 -16.60
C LYS A 132 0.67 -6.62 -17.73
N ASP A 133 -0.45 -6.00 -17.36
CA ASP A 133 -1.39 -5.35 -18.28
C ASP A 133 -1.88 -6.25 -19.44
N VAL A 134 -2.18 -7.52 -19.12
CA VAL A 134 -2.60 -8.55 -20.09
C VAL A 134 -4.13 -8.55 -20.32
N HIS A 135 -4.90 -8.04 -19.36
CA HIS A 135 -6.34 -7.92 -19.48
C HIS A 135 -6.83 -6.59 -18.91
N GLU A 136 -8.09 -6.26 -19.19
CA GLU A 136 -8.70 -5.01 -18.72
C GLU A 136 -8.68 -4.95 -17.17
N PRO A 137 -8.19 -3.86 -16.57
CA PRO A 137 -8.15 -3.69 -15.12
C PRO A 137 -9.52 -3.30 -14.54
N ILE A 138 -9.91 -3.91 -13.43
CA ILE A 138 -11.08 -3.47 -12.64
C ILE A 138 -10.71 -2.29 -11.73
N ILE A 139 -9.48 -2.30 -11.21
CA ILE A 139 -8.94 -1.31 -10.28
C ILE A 139 -7.67 -0.73 -10.88
N GLU A 140 -7.53 0.59 -10.83
CA GLU A 140 -6.31 1.27 -11.21
C GLU A 140 -5.14 0.80 -10.33
N ARG A 141 -3.98 0.52 -10.93
CA ARG A 141 -2.77 0.04 -10.21
C ARG A 141 -2.42 0.93 -9.03
N SER A 142 -2.56 2.22 -9.22
CA SER A 142 -2.32 3.26 -8.23
C SER A 142 -3.21 3.07 -6.98
N ILE A 143 -4.51 2.80 -7.16
CA ILE A 143 -5.45 2.49 -6.06
C ILE A 143 -5.05 1.20 -5.35
N PHE A 144 -4.65 0.17 -6.09
CA PHE A 144 -4.21 -1.11 -5.52
C PHE A 144 -2.98 -0.95 -4.62
N GLU A 145 -1.97 -0.23 -5.10
CA GLU A 145 -0.73 0.03 -4.38
C GLU A 145 -0.97 0.82 -3.09
N GLN A 146 -1.80 1.88 -3.14
CA GLN A 146 -2.21 2.60 -1.94
C GLN A 146 -2.87 1.69 -0.90
N VAL A 147 -3.76 0.81 -1.34
CA VAL A 147 -4.41 -0.16 -0.45
C VAL A 147 -3.37 -1.11 0.13
N GLN A 148 -2.41 -1.60 -0.67
CA GLN A 148 -1.34 -2.48 -0.16
C GLN A 148 -0.47 -1.78 0.89
N GLN A 149 -0.09 -0.52 0.67
CA GLN A 149 0.74 0.24 1.62
C GLN A 149 0.06 0.42 2.99
N LYS A 150 -1.26 0.59 3.00
CA LYS A 150 -2.05 0.73 4.24
C LYS A 150 -2.26 -0.60 4.96
N ARG A 151 -2.36 -1.69 4.21
CA ARG A 151 -2.57 -3.03 4.76
C ARG A 151 -1.37 -3.43 5.62
N GLY A 152 -1.63 -3.64 6.91
CA GLY A 152 -0.61 -4.06 7.90
C GLY A 152 -0.01 -2.92 8.73
N LYS A 153 -0.09 -1.66 8.29
CA LYS A 153 0.43 -0.50 9.05
C LYS A 153 -0.59 0.14 9.99
N ILE A 154 -1.88 0.13 9.62
CA ILE A 154 -2.94 0.86 10.35
C ILE A 154 -3.84 -0.12 11.11
N ARG A 155 -3.60 -0.32 12.40
CA ARG A 155 -4.57 -0.97 13.31
C ARG A 155 -5.39 0.12 14.00
N LYS A 156 -6.60 0.39 13.48
CA LYS A 156 -7.56 1.24 14.18
C LYS A 156 -8.10 0.49 15.40
N ARG A 157 -7.89 1.04 16.60
CA ARG A 157 -8.48 0.52 17.82
C ARG A 157 -10.00 0.73 17.76
N ARG A 158 -10.77 -0.31 18.07
CA ARG A 158 -12.23 -0.18 18.23
C ARG A 158 -12.51 0.70 19.44
N THR A 159 -13.33 1.72 19.26
CA THR A 159 -14.02 2.37 20.37
C THR A 159 -15.23 1.51 20.75
N ASN A 160 -15.69 1.58 22.00
CA ASN A 160 -16.84 0.78 22.48
C ASN A 160 -18.13 1.10 21.72
N GLU A 161 -18.23 2.30 21.13
CA GLU A 161 -19.40 2.78 20.39
C GLU A 161 -19.27 2.59 18.86
N GLY A 162 -18.11 2.11 18.37
CA GLY A 162 -17.87 1.92 16.94
C GLY A 162 -17.65 3.22 16.15
N GLU A 163 -17.75 4.39 16.77
CA GLU A 163 -17.35 5.66 16.17
C GLU A 163 -15.84 5.73 16.00
N HIS A 164 -15.40 5.95 14.76
CA HIS A 164 -14.01 6.19 14.43
C HIS A 164 -13.92 7.59 13.84
N ASN A 165 -13.19 8.47 14.51
CA ASN A 165 -12.87 9.76 13.93
C ASN A 165 -11.93 9.56 12.71
N MET A 166 -12.02 10.42 11.70
CA MET A 166 -11.25 10.28 10.46
C MET A 166 -9.73 10.34 10.66
N PHE A 167 -9.24 10.93 11.75
CA PHE A 167 -7.82 10.96 12.13
C PHE A 167 -7.36 9.73 12.94
N SER A 168 -8.28 8.83 13.32
CA SER A 168 -7.92 7.64 14.11
C SER A 168 -6.93 6.75 13.35
N GLY A 169 -5.75 6.55 13.94
CA GLY A 169 -4.64 5.78 13.37
C GLY A 169 -3.67 6.60 12.50
N LEU A 170 -3.91 7.91 12.32
CA LEU A 170 -2.99 8.82 11.62
C LEU A 170 -2.15 9.67 12.59
N LEU A 171 -2.60 9.86 13.83
CA LEU A 171 -1.94 10.72 14.80
C LEU A 171 -0.88 9.98 15.62
N VAL A 172 0.32 10.54 15.67
CA VAL A 172 1.47 10.01 16.40
C VAL A 172 2.03 11.09 17.33
N CYS A 173 2.46 10.70 18.53
CA CYS A 173 3.10 11.61 19.47
C CYS A 173 4.52 11.91 19.00
N ALA A 174 4.87 13.19 18.88
CA ALA A 174 6.19 13.60 18.42
C ALA A 174 7.33 13.18 19.38
N ASP A 175 7.06 13.08 20.68
CA ASP A 175 8.08 12.75 21.68
C ASP A 175 8.33 11.25 21.83
N CYS A 176 7.27 10.43 21.86
CA CYS A 176 7.39 8.99 22.14
C CYS A 176 7.06 8.08 20.95
N GLY A 177 6.60 8.62 19.83
CA GLY A 177 6.20 7.85 18.65
C GLY A 177 4.96 6.96 18.83
N SER A 178 4.29 7.00 19.99
CA SER A 178 3.06 6.24 20.23
C SER A 178 1.85 6.92 19.59
N ASN A 179 0.84 6.12 19.22
CA ASN A 179 -0.40 6.65 18.63
C ASN A 179 -1.18 7.52 19.62
N LEU A 180 -1.90 8.52 19.11
CA LEU A 180 -2.91 9.20 19.90
C LEU A 180 -4.26 8.47 19.78
N HIS A 181 -4.97 8.35 20.90
CA HIS A 181 -6.29 7.75 20.98
C HIS A 181 -7.38 8.81 21.04
N PHE A 182 -8.51 8.50 20.41
CA PHE A 182 -9.68 9.36 20.36
C PHE A 182 -10.46 9.29 21.68
N HIS A 183 -10.90 10.45 22.17
CA HIS A 183 -11.68 10.62 23.37
C HIS A 183 -12.70 11.77 23.19
N PHE A 184 -13.72 11.78 24.04
CA PHE A 184 -14.63 12.90 24.21
C PHE A 184 -14.67 13.32 25.69
N ASN A 185 -15.03 14.56 25.96
CA ASN A 185 -15.17 15.05 27.32
C ASN A 185 -16.48 14.52 27.93
N GLN A 186 -16.41 13.93 29.13
CA GLN A 186 -17.58 13.39 29.82
C GLN A 186 -18.62 14.47 30.18
N GLY A 187 -18.18 15.70 30.48
CA GLY A 187 -19.08 16.80 30.81
C GLY A 187 -19.68 17.52 29.59
N ASN A 188 -19.03 17.39 28.42
CA ASN A 188 -19.53 17.91 27.16
C ASN A 188 -19.03 17.05 25.98
N PRO A 189 -19.80 16.06 25.54
CA PRO A 189 -19.41 15.14 24.47
C PRO A 189 -19.08 15.78 23.12
N GLU A 190 -19.51 17.03 22.88
CA GLU A 190 -19.13 17.80 21.68
C GLU A 190 -17.63 18.15 21.66
N ILE A 191 -16.99 18.20 22.83
CA ILE A 191 -15.54 18.41 22.92
C ILE A 191 -14.84 17.07 22.69
N LYS A 192 -14.52 16.83 21.42
CA LYS A 192 -13.78 15.66 20.93
C LYS A 192 -12.29 15.97 20.82
N TYR A 193 -11.43 15.05 21.24
CA TYR A 193 -9.99 15.25 21.27
C TYR A 193 -9.21 13.95 21.12
N PHE A 194 -7.92 14.10 20.88
CA PHE A 194 -6.93 13.03 20.85
C PHE A 194 -5.90 13.22 21.95
N ASN A 195 -5.45 12.13 22.57
CA ASN A 195 -4.39 12.14 23.58
C ASN A 195 -3.42 10.99 23.36
N CYS A 196 -2.13 11.21 23.62
CA CYS A 196 -1.09 10.20 23.51
C CYS A 196 -1.43 8.96 24.36
N SER A 197 -1.42 7.78 23.73
CA SER A 197 -1.74 6.52 24.41
C SER A 197 -0.74 6.15 25.51
N ASN A 198 0.47 6.69 25.44
CA ASN A 198 1.52 6.44 26.43
C ASN A 198 1.48 7.46 27.57
N TYR A 199 0.68 8.52 27.48
CA TYR A 199 0.51 9.46 28.58
C TYR A 199 -0.43 8.86 29.64
N LYS A 200 0.16 8.31 30.71
CA LYS A 200 -0.56 7.70 31.85
C LYS A 200 -0.44 8.56 33.11
N GLY A 201 -0.69 9.87 32.99
CA GLY A 201 -0.52 10.81 34.10
C GLY A 201 0.91 10.85 34.61
N ASN A 202 1.87 11.12 33.71
CA ASN A 202 3.32 11.14 33.94
C ASN A 202 3.97 9.79 34.34
N ARG A 203 3.23 8.67 34.30
CA ARG A 203 3.79 7.32 34.53
C ARG A 203 4.26 6.62 33.24
N GLY A 204 4.14 7.29 32.09
CA GLY A 204 4.65 6.80 30.80
C GLY A 204 5.97 7.48 30.42
N SER A 205 6.41 7.31 29.17
CA SER A 205 7.64 7.98 28.69
C SER A 205 7.42 9.43 28.26
N CYS A 206 6.16 9.86 28.07
CA CYS A 206 5.82 11.27 27.85
C CYS A 206 5.68 12.00 29.18
N THR A 207 6.40 13.11 29.32
CA THR A 207 6.35 14.01 30.48
C THR A 207 5.23 15.04 30.40
N SER A 208 4.63 15.22 29.22
CA SER A 208 3.56 16.19 28.95
C SER A 208 2.34 15.55 28.26
N THR A 209 1.18 16.17 28.43
CA THR A 209 -0.10 15.70 27.89
C THR A 209 -0.18 16.09 26.41
N HIS A 210 0.42 15.29 25.53
CA HIS A 210 0.31 15.46 24.08
C HIS A 210 -1.14 15.28 23.65
N TYR A 211 -1.83 16.41 23.49
CA TYR A 211 -3.26 16.54 23.37
C TYR A 211 -3.61 17.45 22.20
N VAL A 212 -4.63 17.11 21.44
CA VAL A 212 -5.14 17.99 20.38
C VAL A 212 -6.65 17.85 20.23
N ARG A 213 -7.38 18.97 20.11
CA ARG A 213 -8.83 18.93 19.83
C ARG A 213 -9.08 18.59 18.36
N VAL A 214 -10.20 17.90 18.11
CA VAL A 214 -10.59 17.51 16.76
C VAL A 214 -10.91 18.71 15.88
N ASP A 215 -11.64 19.69 16.39
CA ASP A 215 -12.01 20.90 15.62
C ASP A 215 -10.80 21.76 15.24
N PHE A 216 -9.80 21.86 16.11
CA PHE A 216 -8.51 22.47 15.79
C PHE A 216 -7.79 21.69 14.68
N LEU A 217 -7.67 20.37 14.85
CA LEU A 217 -7.00 19.50 13.89
C LEU A 217 -7.66 19.52 12.50
N GLU A 218 -8.99 19.53 12.44
CA GLU A 218 -9.75 19.62 11.20
C GLU A 218 -9.45 20.90 10.42
N GLN A 219 -9.43 22.05 11.12
CA GLN A 219 -9.15 23.33 10.50
C GLN A 219 -7.72 23.42 9.99
N VAL A 220 -6.75 22.99 10.81
CA VAL A 220 -5.32 23.02 10.43
C VAL A 220 -5.06 22.12 9.22
N VAL A 221 -5.48 20.86 9.28
CA VAL A 221 -5.18 19.89 8.21
C VAL A 221 -5.90 20.28 6.91
N LEU A 222 -7.13 20.82 6.99
CA LEU A 222 -7.81 21.36 5.80
C LEU A 222 -7.06 22.55 5.22
N GLY A 223 -6.58 23.45 6.06
CA GLY A 223 -5.79 24.60 5.67
C GLY A 223 -4.49 24.19 4.97
N GLU A 224 -3.74 23.26 5.56
CA GLU A 224 -2.48 22.75 5.01
C GLU A 224 -2.70 22.01 3.68
N ILE A 225 -3.75 21.18 3.55
CA ILE A 225 -4.08 20.54 2.26
C ILE A 225 -4.47 21.59 1.21
N ARG A 226 -5.22 22.64 1.58
CA ARG A 226 -5.53 23.75 0.65
C ARG A 226 -4.27 24.52 0.24
N ARG A 227 -3.34 24.71 1.16
CA ARG A 227 -2.06 25.37 0.90
C ARG A 227 -1.20 24.52 -0.04
N LEU A 228 -1.12 23.21 0.20
CA LEU A 228 -0.43 22.25 -0.66
C LEU A 228 -1.04 22.19 -2.07
N THR A 229 -2.36 22.14 -2.19
CA THR A 229 -3.03 22.09 -3.50
C THR A 229 -2.88 23.39 -4.28
N LYS A 230 -2.88 24.55 -3.61
CA LYS A 230 -2.51 25.83 -4.23
C LYS A 230 -1.05 25.85 -4.66
N PHE A 231 -0.14 25.30 -3.86
CA PHE A 231 1.27 25.16 -4.23
C PHE A 231 1.43 24.36 -5.52
N ALA A 232 0.79 23.19 -5.59
CA ALA A 232 0.78 22.34 -6.79
C ALA A 232 0.13 22.98 -8.02
N SER A 233 -0.81 23.92 -7.84
CA SER A 233 -1.55 24.54 -8.96
C SER A 233 -0.94 25.85 -9.46
N LEU A 234 -0.31 26.62 -8.57
CA LEU A 234 0.22 27.96 -8.88
C LEU A 234 1.74 27.98 -9.10
N TYR A 235 2.46 27.00 -8.52
CA TYR A 235 3.92 26.91 -8.53
C TYR A 235 4.32 25.47 -8.87
N GLU A 236 3.90 25.01 -10.05
CA GLU A 236 4.03 23.61 -10.45
C GLU A 236 5.50 23.17 -10.48
N ASP A 237 6.41 24.00 -11.00
CA ASP A 237 7.84 23.67 -11.08
C ASP A 237 8.48 23.55 -9.69
N GLU A 238 8.18 24.47 -8.77
CA GLU A 238 8.65 24.42 -7.38
C GLU A 238 8.03 23.25 -6.62
N PHE A 239 6.76 22.94 -6.87
CA PHE A 239 6.08 21.79 -6.28
C PHE A 239 6.71 20.48 -6.74
N LEU A 240 6.94 20.34 -8.05
CA LEU A 240 7.64 19.20 -8.61
C LEU A 240 9.05 19.11 -8.03
N LYS A 241 9.80 20.22 -7.89
CA LYS A 241 11.10 20.20 -7.22
C LYS A 241 11.01 19.81 -5.74
N ALA A 242 10.00 20.23 -5.01
CA ALA A 242 9.82 19.86 -3.60
C ALA A 242 9.47 18.38 -3.45
N VAL A 243 8.65 17.83 -4.36
CA VAL A 243 8.22 16.42 -4.36
C VAL A 243 9.30 15.49 -4.93
N ILE A 244 9.94 15.87 -6.02
CA ILE A 244 10.96 15.10 -6.77
C ILE A 244 12.36 15.30 -6.17
N GLY A 245 12.65 16.45 -5.57
CA GLY A 245 13.94 16.79 -4.97
C GLY A 245 14.35 15.88 -3.80
N HIS A 246 13.41 15.08 -3.28
CA HIS A 246 13.70 14.00 -2.34
C HIS A 246 14.07 12.66 -3.01
N SER A 247 14.01 12.52 -4.35
CA SER A 247 13.86 11.20 -4.97
C SER A 247 14.80 10.85 -6.15
N GLN A 248 15.01 11.63 -7.22
CA GLN A 248 15.08 10.88 -8.51
C GLN A 248 16.09 11.08 -9.63
N GLN A 249 17.10 11.96 -9.59
CA GLN A 249 18.13 11.87 -10.64
C GLN A 249 19.14 10.73 -10.41
N ALA A 250 19.65 10.60 -9.18
CA ALA A 250 20.54 9.49 -8.83
C ALA A 250 19.81 8.13 -8.82
N ALA A 251 18.55 8.09 -8.35
CA ALA A 251 17.78 6.85 -8.25
C ALA A 251 17.38 6.27 -9.62
N GLU A 252 17.07 7.11 -10.61
CA GLU A 252 16.75 6.62 -11.96
C GLU A 252 18.00 6.10 -12.70
N THR A 253 19.15 6.76 -12.53
CA THR A 253 20.42 6.26 -13.06
C THR A 253 20.86 4.97 -12.36
N ASP A 254 20.71 4.89 -11.04
CA ASP A 254 20.98 3.68 -10.25
C ASP A 254 20.07 2.52 -10.68
N ARG A 255 18.77 2.79 -10.87
CA ARG A 255 17.80 1.79 -11.36
C ARG A 255 18.22 1.22 -12.71
N LYS A 256 18.55 2.07 -13.69
CA LYS A 256 19.01 1.63 -15.02
C LYS A 256 20.29 0.81 -14.94
N LEU A 257 21.20 1.17 -14.04
CA LEU A 257 22.44 0.42 -13.84
C LEU A 257 22.17 -0.96 -13.24
N LYS A 258 21.29 -1.05 -12.24
CA LYS A 258 20.82 -2.33 -11.65
C LYS A 258 20.07 -3.20 -12.65
N GLU A 259 19.21 -2.61 -13.49
CA GLU A 259 18.52 -3.34 -14.56
C GLU A 259 19.51 -3.93 -15.58
N LYS A 260 20.57 -3.19 -15.92
CA LYS A 260 21.65 -3.67 -16.80
C LYS A 260 22.45 -4.79 -16.13
N GLU A 261 22.78 -4.66 -14.86
CA GLU A 261 23.47 -5.71 -14.08
C GLU A 261 22.62 -6.97 -13.98
N LEU A 262 21.33 -6.84 -13.66
CA LEU A 262 20.38 -7.94 -13.61
C LEU A 262 20.34 -8.70 -14.94
N LYS A 263 20.30 -7.99 -16.07
CA LYS A 263 20.34 -8.60 -17.41
C LYS A 263 21.64 -9.38 -17.65
N ALA A 264 22.77 -8.85 -17.21
CA ALA A 264 24.07 -9.52 -17.35
C ALA A 264 24.16 -10.79 -16.49
N LEU A 265 23.67 -10.76 -15.25
CA LEU A 265 23.66 -11.93 -14.37
C LEU A 265 22.73 -13.03 -14.89
N LEU A 266 21.55 -12.66 -15.43
CA LEU A 266 20.64 -13.63 -16.05
C LEU A 266 21.26 -14.30 -17.28
N ALA A 267 21.96 -13.52 -18.12
CA ALA A 267 22.67 -14.09 -19.27
C ALA A 267 23.80 -15.04 -18.85
N ARG A 268 24.49 -14.74 -17.73
CA ARG A 268 25.53 -15.62 -17.19
C ARG A 268 24.95 -16.91 -16.61
N ASP A 269 23.81 -16.83 -15.93
CA ASP A 269 23.10 -18.00 -15.40
C ASP A 269 22.67 -18.95 -16.53
N GLU A 270 22.11 -18.40 -17.62
CA GLU A 270 21.76 -19.16 -18.83
C GLU A 270 22.99 -19.74 -19.55
N GLU A 271 24.12 -19.02 -19.56
CA GLU A 271 25.38 -19.54 -20.09
C GLU A 271 25.89 -20.74 -19.28
N LEU A 272 25.79 -20.67 -17.95
CA LEU A 272 26.18 -21.77 -17.06
C LEU A 272 25.30 -23.02 -17.27
N ASP A 273 23.99 -22.85 -17.46
CA ASP A 273 23.11 -23.97 -17.84
C ASP A 273 23.59 -24.64 -19.14
N GLY A 274 23.86 -23.84 -20.18
CA GLY A 274 24.36 -24.37 -21.45
C GLY A 274 25.78 -24.96 -21.36
N LEU A 275 26.61 -24.53 -20.42
CA LEU A 275 27.90 -25.16 -20.13
C LEU A 275 27.73 -26.48 -19.38
N PHE A 276 26.77 -26.54 -18.45
CA PHE A 276 26.46 -27.74 -17.68
C PHE A 276 25.94 -28.86 -18.59
N GLU A 277 25.03 -28.54 -19.52
CA GLU A 277 24.54 -29.47 -20.54
C GLU A 277 25.68 -30.05 -21.38
N ARG A 278 26.59 -29.20 -21.87
CA ARG A 278 27.76 -29.64 -22.67
C ARG A 278 28.72 -30.54 -21.89
N ILE A 279 29.06 -30.20 -20.65
CA ILE A 279 29.96 -31.07 -19.86
C ILE A 279 29.31 -32.40 -19.49
N TYR A 280 27.98 -32.43 -19.35
CA TYR A 280 27.23 -33.68 -19.15
C TYR A 280 27.32 -34.58 -20.40
N GLU A 281 27.13 -34.01 -21.60
CA GLU A 281 27.29 -34.73 -22.86
C GLU A 281 28.72 -35.26 -23.07
N ASP A 282 29.73 -34.45 -22.73
CA ASP A 282 31.14 -34.86 -22.81
C ASP A 282 31.48 -35.96 -21.78
N ASN A 283 30.85 -35.96 -20.61
CA ASN A 283 31.00 -37.05 -19.63
C ASN A 283 30.36 -38.35 -20.14
N VAL A 284 29.11 -38.29 -20.63
CA VAL A 284 28.40 -39.46 -21.15
C VAL A 284 29.10 -40.07 -22.37
N SER A 285 29.72 -39.23 -23.21
CA SER A 285 30.51 -39.68 -24.37
C SER A 285 31.94 -40.15 -24.04
N GLY A 286 32.33 -40.14 -22.76
CA GLY A 286 33.64 -40.60 -22.28
C GLY A 286 34.82 -39.67 -22.63
N LYS A 287 34.54 -38.47 -23.16
CA LYS A 287 35.57 -37.44 -23.42
C LYS A 287 36.03 -36.77 -22.12
N LEU A 288 35.23 -36.88 -21.07
CA LEU A 288 35.50 -36.37 -19.74
C LEU A 288 35.43 -37.49 -18.70
N SER A 289 36.31 -37.47 -17.71
CA SER A 289 36.25 -38.42 -16.58
C SER A 289 35.26 -37.97 -15.52
N ASP A 290 34.66 -38.92 -14.80
CA ASP A 290 33.69 -38.65 -13.73
C ASP A 290 34.25 -37.71 -12.64
N ASP A 291 35.52 -37.85 -12.27
CA ASP A 291 36.17 -36.96 -11.29
C ASP A 291 36.26 -35.50 -11.78
N ARG A 292 36.60 -35.31 -13.07
CA ARG A 292 36.66 -33.97 -13.67
C ARG A 292 35.27 -33.39 -13.86
N PHE A 293 34.29 -34.21 -14.25
CA PHE A 293 32.89 -33.81 -14.31
C PHE A 293 32.40 -33.32 -12.94
N ALA A 294 32.56 -34.13 -11.89
CA ALA A 294 32.14 -33.76 -10.54
C ALA A 294 32.75 -32.43 -10.06
N LYS A 295 34.03 -32.19 -10.36
CA LYS A 295 34.73 -30.95 -9.99
C LYS A 295 34.22 -29.73 -10.77
N MET A 296 33.94 -29.87 -12.07
CA MET A 296 33.44 -28.76 -12.90
C MET A 296 31.95 -28.48 -12.65
N SER A 297 31.12 -29.51 -12.55
CA SER A 297 29.70 -29.41 -12.21
C SER A 297 29.50 -28.70 -10.88
N ARG A 298 30.27 -29.07 -9.84
CA ARG A 298 30.22 -28.39 -8.54
C ARG A 298 30.54 -26.90 -8.62
N ARG A 299 31.54 -26.52 -9.42
CA ARG A 299 31.87 -25.10 -9.62
C ARG A 299 30.73 -24.33 -10.29
N TYR A 300 30.10 -24.91 -11.32
CA TYR A 300 28.98 -24.26 -11.99
C TYR A 300 27.75 -24.15 -11.08
N GLU A 301 27.46 -25.19 -10.31
CA GLU A 301 26.39 -25.17 -9.29
C GLU A 301 26.64 -24.11 -8.20
N ASP A 302 27.89 -24.00 -7.71
CA ASP A 302 28.28 -22.98 -6.73
C ASP A 302 28.12 -21.56 -7.33
N GLU A 303 28.55 -21.33 -8.58
CA GLU A 303 28.40 -20.05 -9.27
C GLU A 303 26.92 -19.70 -9.51
N GLN A 304 26.10 -20.66 -9.99
CA GLN A 304 24.66 -20.47 -10.17
C GLN A 304 23.97 -20.11 -8.85
N LYS A 305 24.37 -20.74 -7.75
CA LYS A 305 23.83 -20.41 -6.42
C LYS A 305 24.17 -18.98 -6.00
N GLU A 306 25.39 -18.51 -6.25
CA GLU A 306 25.78 -17.12 -5.99
C GLU A 306 25.04 -16.12 -6.88
N LEU A 307 24.88 -16.45 -8.17
CA LEU A 307 24.13 -15.64 -9.13
C LEU A 307 22.67 -15.54 -8.72
N ALA A 308 22.05 -16.64 -8.31
CA ALA A 308 20.67 -16.68 -7.85
C ALA A 308 20.41 -15.72 -6.67
N GLU A 309 21.29 -15.70 -5.67
CA GLU A 309 21.18 -14.77 -4.52
C GLU A 309 21.38 -13.30 -4.94
N LYS A 310 22.32 -13.02 -5.87
CA LYS A 310 22.53 -11.66 -6.40
C LYS A 310 21.33 -11.17 -7.23
N ILE A 311 20.83 -12.02 -8.12
CA ILE A 311 19.63 -11.76 -8.94
C ILE A 311 18.43 -11.49 -8.04
N LYS A 312 18.23 -12.30 -7.00
CA LYS A 312 17.17 -12.13 -6.00
C LYS A 312 17.23 -10.77 -5.33
N LYS A 313 18.42 -10.38 -4.85
CA LYS A 313 18.62 -9.08 -4.20
C LYS A 313 18.34 -7.92 -5.17
N LEU A 314 18.90 -7.96 -6.37
CA LEU A 314 18.71 -6.91 -7.39
C LEU A 314 17.24 -6.78 -7.81
N ARG A 315 16.52 -7.89 -8.03
CA ARG A 315 15.09 -7.85 -8.37
C ARG A 315 14.28 -7.16 -7.28
N SER A 316 14.53 -7.51 -6.02
CA SER A 316 13.86 -6.90 -4.86
C SER A 316 14.13 -5.40 -4.77
N GLU A 317 15.37 -4.97 -5.01
CA GLU A 317 15.74 -3.55 -5.01
C GLU A 317 15.09 -2.76 -6.16
N ILE A 318 15.09 -3.30 -7.38
CA ILE A 318 14.44 -2.69 -8.55
C ILE A 318 12.94 -2.58 -8.33
N GLU A 319 12.28 -3.61 -7.80
CA GLU A 319 10.84 -3.58 -7.51
C GLU A 319 10.51 -2.54 -6.42
N LYS A 320 11.35 -2.42 -5.40
CA LYS A 320 11.21 -1.38 -4.37
C LYS A 320 11.38 0.03 -4.95
N GLN A 321 12.37 0.26 -5.80
CA GLN A 321 12.59 1.55 -6.46
C GLN A 321 11.43 1.90 -7.42
N SER A 322 10.99 0.94 -8.23
CA SER A 322 9.86 1.12 -9.17
C SER A 322 8.55 1.42 -8.45
N SER A 323 8.26 0.72 -7.35
CA SER A 323 7.06 0.99 -6.55
C SER A 323 7.12 2.37 -5.90
N GLN A 324 8.28 2.79 -5.38
CA GLN A 324 8.43 4.13 -4.81
C GLN A 324 8.22 5.23 -5.86
N ALA A 325 8.77 5.07 -7.07
CA ALA A 325 8.58 6.00 -8.18
C ALA A 325 7.12 6.18 -8.59
N MET A 326 6.40 5.06 -8.83
CA MET A 326 4.97 5.10 -9.16
C MET A 326 4.15 5.80 -8.09
N THR A 327 4.54 5.66 -6.82
CA THR A 327 3.80 6.26 -5.72
C THR A 327 4.00 7.78 -5.59
N THR A 328 5.12 8.33 -6.08
CA THR A 328 5.35 9.78 -6.15
C THR A 328 4.51 10.45 -7.24
N ASP A 329 4.49 9.90 -8.45
CA ASP A 329 3.64 10.38 -9.54
C ASP A 329 2.15 10.30 -9.15
N MET A 330 1.81 9.22 -8.45
CA MET A 330 0.49 9.06 -7.87
C MET A 330 0.16 10.18 -6.89
N PHE A 331 1.06 10.51 -5.96
CA PHE A 331 0.84 11.58 -5.00
C PHE A 331 0.54 12.91 -5.71
N ILE A 332 1.29 13.25 -6.76
CA ILE A 332 1.06 14.45 -7.58
C ILE A 332 -0.37 14.44 -8.16
N SER A 333 -0.81 13.31 -8.71
CA SER A 333 -2.17 13.19 -9.26
C SER A 333 -3.27 13.34 -8.19
N LEU A 334 -3.03 12.82 -6.98
CA LEU A 334 -3.97 12.93 -5.86
C LEU A 334 -4.08 14.36 -5.35
N VAL A 335 -2.97 15.10 -5.25
CA VAL A 335 -3.00 16.52 -4.89
C VAL A 335 -3.84 17.30 -5.92
N ARG A 336 -3.66 17.05 -7.21
CA ARG A 336 -4.44 17.69 -8.30
C ARG A 336 -5.94 17.39 -8.19
N LYS A 337 -6.32 16.17 -7.82
CA LYS A 337 -7.71 15.74 -7.59
C LYS A 337 -8.43 16.54 -6.51
N TYR A 338 -7.71 16.99 -5.47
CA TYR A 338 -8.30 17.68 -4.31
C TYR A 338 -8.19 19.21 -4.32
N THR A 339 -7.80 19.81 -5.45
CA THR A 339 -7.62 21.28 -5.60
C THR A 339 -8.84 22.13 -5.23
N ARG A 340 -10.05 21.57 -5.28
CA ARG A 340 -11.31 22.26 -4.94
C ARG A 340 -11.96 21.76 -3.64
N ALA A 341 -11.22 21.05 -2.79
CA ALA A 341 -11.76 20.46 -1.57
C ALA A 341 -12.26 21.52 -0.56
N ARG A 342 -13.56 21.47 -0.24
CA ARG A 342 -14.21 22.37 0.72
C ARG A 342 -14.23 21.83 2.15
N LYS A 343 -14.21 20.51 2.32
CA LYS A 343 -14.24 19.83 3.63
C LYS A 343 -13.27 18.66 3.62
N LEU A 344 -12.74 18.32 4.80
CA LEU A 344 -12.00 17.09 4.97
C LEU A 344 -12.91 15.88 4.82
N THR A 345 -12.37 14.83 4.21
CA THR A 345 -13.02 13.52 4.13
C THR A 345 -12.04 12.44 4.56
N PRO A 346 -12.52 11.33 5.13
CA PRO A 346 -11.66 10.19 5.45
C PRO A 346 -10.86 9.72 4.24
N ARG A 347 -11.48 9.69 3.06
CA ARG A 347 -10.82 9.30 1.81
C ARG A 347 -9.65 10.21 1.46
N MET A 348 -9.82 11.53 1.55
CA MET A 348 -8.75 12.47 1.26
C MET A 348 -7.59 12.33 2.24
N LEU A 349 -7.85 12.19 3.54
CA LEU A 349 -6.81 11.95 4.54
C LEU A 349 -6.08 10.64 4.27
N ASN A 350 -6.82 9.56 4.02
CA ASN A 350 -6.22 8.28 3.71
C ASN A 350 -5.37 8.36 2.43
N GLU A 351 -5.83 9.02 1.37
CA GLU A 351 -5.10 9.14 0.09
C GLU A 351 -3.86 10.04 0.21
N LEU A 352 -3.90 11.13 0.99
CA LEU A 352 -2.81 12.12 1.04
C LEU A 352 -1.84 11.99 2.22
N VAL A 353 -2.31 11.56 3.40
CA VAL A 353 -1.57 11.65 4.65
C VAL A 353 -1.14 10.27 5.15
N GLU A 354 0.15 10.11 5.43
CA GLU A 354 0.72 8.92 6.06
C GLU A 354 0.55 8.98 7.58
N LYS A 355 1.01 10.08 8.20
CA LYS A 355 0.88 10.33 9.64
C LYS A 355 0.92 11.83 9.93
N ILE A 356 0.45 12.21 11.11
CA ILE A 356 0.52 13.56 11.64
C ILE A 356 1.16 13.48 13.03
N GLU A 357 2.32 14.11 13.19
CA GLU A 357 2.98 14.22 14.48
C GLU A 357 2.37 15.38 15.26
N VAL A 358 1.93 15.08 16.47
CA VAL A 358 1.34 16.04 17.40
C VAL A 358 2.36 16.31 18.49
N TYR A 359 2.75 17.57 18.63
CA TYR A 359 3.62 18.05 19.71
C TYR A 359 2.79 18.42 20.94
N ASN A 360 3.44 18.64 22.08
CA ASN A 360 2.77 19.28 23.20
C ASN A 360 2.47 20.76 22.89
N ALA A 361 1.37 21.29 23.41
CA ALA A 361 1.10 22.73 23.34
C ALA A 361 2.06 23.47 24.28
N GLU A 362 2.68 24.52 23.80
CA GLU A 362 3.63 25.33 24.57
C GLU A 362 3.17 26.78 24.62
N LYS A 363 3.56 27.49 25.69
CA LYS A 363 3.22 28.90 25.86
C LYS A 363 4.42 29.75 25.43
N ILE A 364 4.29 30.43 24.31
CA ILE A 364 5.31 31.30 23.71
C ILE A 364 4.75 32.73 23.75
N ASP A 365 5.50 33.65 24.35
CA ASP A 365 5.13 35.07 24.46
C ASP A 365 3.71 35.33 24.99
N GLY A 366 3.24 34.51 25.93
CA GLY A 366 1.91 34.66 26.52
C GLY A 366 0.79 33.90 25.79
N VAL A 367 1.06 33.38 24.59
CA VAL A 367 0.11 32.71 23.70
C VAL A 367 0.38 31.21 23.69
N TRP A 368 -0.68 30.38 23.66
CA TRP A 368 -0.48 28.94 23.50
C TRP A 368 -0.37 28.58 22.03
N GLU A 369 0.70 27.88 21.67
CA GLU A 369 0.95 27.38 20.33
C GLU A 369 0.93 25.87 20.32
N GLN A 370 0.28 25.31 19.31
CA GLN A 370 0.16 23.88 19.08
C GLN A 370 0.78 23.56 17.73
N ARG A 371 1.92 22.87 17.79
CA ARG A 371 2.67 22.45 16.61
C ARG A 371 2.16 21.12 16.08
N LEU A 372 2.04 21.02 14.76
CA LEU A 372 1.74 19.78 14.03
C LEU A 372 2.72 19.61 12.87
N ARG A 373 3.14 18.38 12.61
CA ARG A 373 3.92 18.00 11.42
C ARG A 373 3.15 16.97 10.60
N ILE A 374 2.91 17.23 9.32
CA ILE A 374 2.16 16.35 8.43
C ILE A 374 3.15 15.62 7.52
N HIS A 375 3.11 14.29 7.56
CA HIS A 375 3.80 13.44 6.60
C HIS A 375 2.80 12.97 5.57
N TYR A 376 3.05 13.30 4.32
CA TYR A 376 2.27 12.91 3.18
C TYR A 376 2.70 11.53 2.67
N ASN A 377 1.74 10.76 2.16
CA ASN A 377 2.01 9.46 1.58
C ASN A 377 3.09 9.58 0.49
N CYS A 378 4.06 8.67 0.51
CA CYS A 378 5.07 8.45 -0.54
C CYS A 378 6.17 9.52 -0.65
N VAL A 379 5.93 10.73 -0.14
CA VAL A 379 6.82 11.89 -0.26
C VAL A 379 7.29 12.43 1.09
N GLY A 380 6.71 11.97 2.19
CA GLY A 380 7.10 12.40 3.53
C GLY A 380 6.71 13.84 3.80
N GLU A 381 7.64 14.65 4.28
CA GLU A 381 7.38 16.06 4.60
C GLU A 381 7.60 16.94 3.36
N ILE A 382 6.67 17.87 3.11
CA ILE A 382 6.80 18.85 2.03
C ILE A 382 6.95 20.23 2.64
N THR A 383 8.08 20.87 2.37
CA THR A 383 8.30 22.27 2.74
C THR A 383 7.88 23.18 1.60
N ILE A 384 6.93 24.08 1.89
CA ILE A 384 6.57 25.16 0.97
C ILE A 384 7.51 26.34 1.25
N PRO A 385 8.31 26.82 0.28
CA PRO A 385 9.23 27.92 0.48
C PRO A 385 8.54 29.18 1.04
N LYS A 386 9.10 29.76 2.10
CA LYS A 386 8.53 30.95 2.79
C LYS A 386 8.38 32.17 1.87
N MET A 387 9.15 32.24 0.78
CA MET A 387 9.07 33.34 -0.19
C MET A 387 7.84 33.29 -1.08
N LEU A 388 7.14 32.15 -1.14
CA LEU A 388 5.90 32.05 -1.92
C LEU A 388 4.74 32.67 -1.13
N PRO A 389 3.86 33.46 -1.78
CA PRO A 389 2.70 34.10 -1.14
C PRO A 389 1.56 33.10 -0.88
N LEU A 390 1.87 32.02 -0.16
CA LEU A 390 0.95 30.98 0.26
C LEU A 390 0.87 30.99 1.79
N PRO A 391 -0.13 31.71 2.36
CA PRO A 391 -0.22 31.92 3.79
C PRO A 391 -0.39 30.60 4.52
N ILE A 392 0.27 30.50 5.68
CA ILE A 392 0.02 29.45 6.66
C ILE A 392 -1.44 29.61 7.15
N PRO A 393 -2.18 28.51 7.38
CA PRO A 393 -3.51 28.55 7.96
C PRO A 393 -3.52 29.29 9.29
N ASP A 394 -4.28 30.38 9.36
CA ASP A 394 -4.54 31.09 10.61
C ASP A 394 -5.67 30.37 11.36
N VAL A 395 -5.30 29.54 12.34
CA VAL A 395 -6.23 28.71 13.11
C VAL A 395 -6.02 28.95 14.59
N THR A 396 -7.08 29.44 15.23
CA THR A 396 -7.13 29.65 16.68
C THR A 396 -8.38 28.97 17.25
N VAL A 397 -8.21 28.12 18.27
CA VAL A 397 -9.33 27.47 18.96
C VAL A 397 -9.32 27.81 20.44
N ASN A 398 -10.49 28.18 20.96
CA ASN A 398 -10.72 28.38 22.39
C ASN A 398 -10.92 27.02 23.08
N THR A 399 -9.91 26.58 23.83
CA THR A 399 -9.90 25.27 24.47
C THR A 399 -10.64 25.25 25.81
N ARG A 400 -10.54 26.36 26.56
CA ARG A 400 -11.22 26.62 27.84
C ARG A 400 -11.25 28.13 28.07
N LYS A 401 -12.12 28.61 28.97
CA LYS A 401 -12.33 30.04 29.24
C LYS A 401 -11.00 30.81 29.34
N GLY A 402 -10.71 31.64 28.34
CA GLY A 402 -9.50 32.48 28.26
C GLY A 402 -8.22 31.82 27.72
N VAL A 403 -8.27 30.57 27.23
CA VAL A 403 -7.10 29.85 26.69
C VAL A 403 -7.31 29.52 25.21
N PHE A 404 -6.67 30.33 24.38
CA PHE A 404 -6.62 30.20 22.93
C PHE A 404 -5.35 29.46 22.52
N VAL A 405 -5.50 28.47 21.66
CA VAL A 405 -4.41 27.70 21.08
C VAL A 405 -4.31 28.01 19.60
N ASN A 406 -3.13 28.45 19.17
CA ASN A 406 -2.81 28.83 17.80
C ASN A 406 -2.03 27.73 17.08
N TYR A 407 -2.21 27.63 15.77
CA TYR A 407 -1.43 26.72 14.94
C TYR A 407 -0.08 27.34 14.55
N THR A 408 0.98 26.56 14.75
CA THR A 408 2.32 26.85 14.24
C THR A 408 2.83 25.63 13.47
N PRO A 409 3.26 25.77 12.20
CA PRO A 409 3.86 24.66 11.46
C PRO A 409 5.17 24.20 12.12
N ALA A 410 5.47 22.90 12.02
CA ALA A 410 6.80 22.42 12.36
C ALA A 410 7.81 22.85 11.30
N GLU A 411 8.90 23.52 11.72
CA GLU A 411 10.06 23.70 10.85
C GLU A 411 10.89 22.41 10.84
N ILE A 412 11.47 22.08 9.68
CA ILE A 412 12.42 20.98 9.57
C ILE A 412 13.70 21.40 10.30
N ALA A 413 14.19 20.56 11.20
CA ALA A 413 15.53 20.75 11.76
C ALA A 413 16.53 20.60 10.61
N GLY A 414 17.21 21.70 10.29
CA GLY A 414 18.15 21.81 9.16
C GLY A 414 19.36 20.91 9.28
#